data_AF-A0A5K0Z8N2-F1
#
_entry.id   AF-A0A5K0Z8N2-F1
#
_cell.length_a   1.000
_cell.length_b   1.000
_cell.length_c   1.000
_cell.angle_alpha   90.00
_cell.angle_beta   90.00
_cell.angle_gamma   90.00
#
_symmetry.space_group_name_H-M   'P 1'
#
loop_
_entity.id
_entity.type
_entity.pdbx_description
1 polymer ?
#
loop_
_entity_poly.entity_id
_entity_poly.type
_entity_poly.pdbx_seq_one_letter_code
_entity_poly.pdbx_strand_id
1 'polypeptide(L)'
;GTKKVEAIIFHRHGRQHIPPLKTTSFRNMENLRILYTSLVRMEGLYQDLPKSLQFLRWWQCPLKSLPTIDFDVVNIVVLDLTESIIEEFLGPSVTSSLPQEANYSRTFSQLKVLILKNCKNLKSTPHFRLIANATKL
;
A
#
# COMPACT_ATOMS: atom_id res chain seq x y z
N GLY A 1 6.08 -12.02 13.90
CA GLY A 1 7.46 -11.47 13.93
C GLY A 1 7.78 -10.93 15.31
N THR A 2 9.00 -10.41 15.50
CA THR A 2 9.45 -9.82 16.76
C THR A 2 9.60 -8.31 16.62
N LYS A 3 9.64 -7.59 17.75
CA LYS A 3 9.84 -6.13 17.76
C LYS A 3 11.18 -5.69 17.17
N LYS A 4 12.19 -6.56 17.07
CA LYS A 4 13.52 -6.21 16.55
C LYS A 4 13.57 -6.12 15.02
N VAL A 5 12.55 -6.59 14.31
CA VAL A 5 12.54 -6.60 12.85
C VAL A 5 12.24 -5.21 12.31
N GLU A 6 13.16 -4.66 11.51
CA GLU A 6 13.00 -3.33 10.89
C GLU A 6 12.71 -3.38 9.39
N ALA A 7 13.12 -4.45 8.71
CA ALA A 7 12.90 -4.63 7.28
C ALA A 7 12.56 -6.08 6.97
N ILE A 8 11.59 -6.26 6.09
CA ILE A 8 11.26 -7.56 5.50
C ILE A 8 11.25 -7.41 3.99
N ILE A 9 11.99 -8.29 3.33
CA ILE A 9 12.05 -8.37 1.87
C ILE A 9 11.64 -9.76 1.44
N PHE A 10 10.45 -9.86 0.83
CA PHE A 10 9.98 -11.08 0.21
C PHE A 10 10.46 -11.12 -1.24
N HIS A 11 11.61 -11.72 -1.47
CA HIS A 11 12.02 -12.15 -2.79
C HIS A 11 11.55 -13.58 -3.01
N ARG A 12 10.58 -13.77 -3.91
CA ARG A 12 10.22 -15.11 -4.38
C ARG A 12 10.17 -15.15 -5.90
N HIS A 13 10.91 -16.08 -6.45
CA HIS A 13 10.94 -16.42 -7.87
C HIS A 13 10.15 -17.71 -8.07
N GLY A 14 9.19 -17.72 -9.01
CA GLY A 14 8.52 -18.95 -9.46
C GLY A 14 7.02 -18.80 -9.76
N ARG A 15 6.49 -19.76 -10.52
CA ARG A 15 5.07 -19.85 -10.93
C ARG A 15 4.16 -20.56 -9.92
N GLN A 16 4.61 -20.76 -8.68
CA GLN A 16 3.81 -21.45 -7.67
C GLN A 16 2.73 -20.53 -7.11
N HIS A 17 1.60 -21.10 -6.71
CA HIS A 17 0.54 -20.38 -6.03
C HIS A 17 1.10 -19.63 -4.82
N ILE A 18 0.91 -18.31 -4.80
CA ILE A 18 1.42 -17.44 -3.74
C ILE A 18 0.34 -17.34 -2.66
N PRO A 19 0.56 -17.93 -1.47
CA PRO A 19 -0.41 -17.80 -0.40
C PRO A 19 -0.50 -16.33 0.05
N PRO A 20 -1.69 -15.87 0.45
CA PRO A 20 -1.87 -14.51 0.94
C PRO A 20 -1.07 -14.28 2.23
N LEU A 21 -0.55 -13.06 2.39
CA LEU A 21 0.06 -12.62 3.64
C LEU A 21 -1.01 -12.08 4.57
N LYS A 22 -1.15 -12.65 5.76
CA LYS A 22 -2.06 -12.11 6.78
C LYS A 22 -1.45 -10.84 7.39
N THR A 23 -2.16 -9.71 7.35
CA THR A 23 -1.69 -8.44 7.92
C THR A 23 -1.39 -8.57 9.42
N THR A 24 -2.14 -9.41 10.12
CA THR A 24 -1.92 -9.77 11.54
C THR A 24 -0.54 -10.36 11.82
N SER A 25 0.16 -10.91 10.83
CA SER A 25 1.53 -11.44 10.98
C SER A 25 2.55 -10.37 11.36
N PHE A 26 2.26 -9.11 11.00
CA PHE A 26 3.11 -7.96 11.24
C PHE A 26 2.80 -7.24 12.56
N ARG A 27 1.68 -7.54 13.22
CA ARG A 27 1.17 -6.77 14.39
C ARG A 27 2.20 -6.58 15.51
N ASN A 28 3.06 -7.57 15.75
CA ASN A 28 4.09 -7.52 16.81
C ASN A 28 5.46 -6.96 16.33
N MET A 29 5.57 -6.52 15.08
CA MET A 29 6.79 -5.97 14.49
C MET A 29 6.77 -4.44 14.58
N GLU A 30 6.73 -3.92 15.80
CA GLU A 30 6.55 -2.48 16.09
C GLU A 30 7.62 -1.57 15.44
N ASN A 31 8.79 -2.10 15.10
CA ASN A 31 9.87 -1.35 14.45
C ASN A 31 9.96 -1.61 12.93
N LEU A 32 9.03 -2.34 12.31
CA LEU A 32 9.07 -2.63 10.88
C LEU A 32 8.83 -1.35 10.05
N ARG A 33 9.88 -0.88 9.39
CA ARG A 33 9.87 0.34 8.57
C ARG A 33 9.81 0.07 7.07
N ILE A 34 10.30 -1.09 6.64
CA ILE A 34 10.40 -1.46 5.22
C ILE A 34 9.73 -2.81 4.99
N LEU A 35 8.78 -2.85 4.05
CA LEU A 35 8.13 -4.09 3.61
C LEU A 35 8.15 -4.17 2.09
N TYR A 36 8.90 -5.13 1.56
CA TYR A 36 8.93 -5.43 0.12
C TYR A 36 8.19 -6.73 -0.14
N THR A 37 7.15 -6.66 -0.97
CA THR A 37 6.32 -7.77 -1.38
C THR A 37 6.20 -7.79 -2.91
N SER A 38 5.95 -8.99 -3.44
CA SER A 38 5.86 -9.25 -4.87
C SER A 38 4.69 -10.21 -5.12
N LEU A 39 3.77 -9.86 -6.02
CA LEU A 39 2.68 -10.73 -6.50
C LEU A 39 1.72 -11.28 -5.43
N VAL A 40 1.85 -10.83 -4.18
CA VAL A 40 1.12 -11.39 -3.04
C VAL A 40 -0.03 -10.51 -2.63
N ARG A 41 -1.18 -11.12 -2.35
CA ARG A 41 -2.31 -10.45 -1.71
C ARG A 41 -2.06 -10.36 -0.21
N MET A 42 -2.22 -9.16 0.36
CA MET A 42 -2.34 -9.00 1.80
C MET A 42 -3.81 -9.15 2.21
N GLU A 43 -4.06 -9.97 3.23
CA GLU A 43 -5.41 -10.28 3.73
C GLU A 43 -5.54 -9.94 5.21
N GLY A 44 -6.69 -9.38 5.57
CA GLY A 44 -6.95 -8.83 6.89
C GLY A 44 -7.07 -7.32 6.82
N LEU A 45 -7.05 -6.68 7.98
CA LEU A 45 -7.22 -5.24 8.09
C LEU A 45 -5.85 -4.57 7.94
N TYR A 46 -5.72 -3.57 7.06
CA TYR A 46 -4.44 -2.89 6.86
C TYR A 46 -3.99 -2.04 8.05
N GLN A 47 -4.91 -1.70 8.95
CA GLN A 47 -4.61 -1.16 10.29
C GLN A 47 -3.76 -2.09 11.18
N ASP A 48 -3.67 -3.40 10.86
CA ASP A 48 -2.76 -4.32 11.53
C ASP A 48 -1.29 -4.18 11.07
N LEU A 49 -1.04 -3.40 10.00
CA LEU A 49 0.32 -3.06 9.61
C LEU A 49 0.97 -2.15 10.67
N PRO A 50 2.27 -2.36 10.98
CA PRO A 50 2.97 -1.55 11.95
C PRO A 50 2.91 -0.06 11.61
N LYS A 51 2.59 0.77 12.59
CA LYS A 51 2.57 2.23 12.41
C LYS A 51 3.96 2.81 12.10
N SER A 52 5.03 2.06 12.32
CA SER A 52 6.40 2.43 11.92
C SER A 52 6.68 2.22 10.43
N LEU A 53 5.78 1.56 9.68
CA LEU A 53 5.98 1.25 8.26
C LEU A 53 6.01 2.53 7.42
N GLN A 54 7.16 2.79 6.80
CA GLN A 54 7.43 4.01 6.02
C GLN A 54 7.61 3.71 4.53
N PHE A 55 8.06 2.51 4.18
CA PHE A 55 8.27 2.11 2.79
C PHE A 55 7.57 0.78 2.52
N LEU A 56 6.54 0.83 1.68
CA LEU A 56 5.90 -0.34 1.10
C LEU A 56 6.24 -0.42 -0.39
N ARG A 57 7.03 -1.42 -0.78
CA ARG A 57 7.07 -1.87 -2.17
C ARG A 57 6.15 -3.06 -2.31
N TRP A 58 5.15 -2.92 -3.15
CA TRP A 58 4.16 -3.93 -3.45
C TRP A 58 4.13 -4.18 -4.96
N TRP A 59 5.22 -4.76 -5.44
CA TRP A 59 5.44 -5.00 -6.86
C TRP A 59 4.42 -6.02 -7.39
N GLN A 60 3.83 -5.71 -8.55
CA GLN A 60 2.76 -6.50 -9.15
C GLN A 60 1.61 -6.74 -8.17
N CYS A 61 1.16 -5.69 -7.48
CA CYS A 61 0.03 -5.78 -6.55
C CYS A 61 -1.20 -6.33 -7.29
N PRO A 62 -1.84 -7.40 -6.77
CA PRO A 62 -2.96 -8.04 -7.42
C PRO A 62 -4.30 -7.34 -7.17
N LEU A 63 -4.30 -6.17 -6.51
CA LEU A 63 -5.52 -5.41 -6.24
C LEU A 63 -5.86 -4.49 -7.41
N LYS A 64 -7.15 -4.44 -7.77
CA LYS A 64 -7.69 -3.47 -8.72
C LYS A 64 -7.76 -2.05 -8.15
N SER A 65 -7.85 -1.92 -6.84
CA SER A 65 -7.81 -0.64 -6.13
C SER A 65 -7.32 -0.85 -4.69
N LEU A 66 -6.68 0.15 -4.09
CA LEU A 66 -6.38 0.12 -2.66
C LEU A 66 -7.68 0.33 -1.86
N PRO A 67 -7.83 -0.36 -0.71
CA PRO A 67 -9.02 -0.19 0.11
C PRO A 67 -9.02 1.19 0.79
N THR A 68 -10.20 1.75 1.04
CA THR A 68 -10.37 3.10 1.64
C THR A 68 -10.66 3.06 3.13
N ILE A 69 -11.31 2.00 3.63
CA ILE A 69 -11.86 1.95 4.99
C ILE A 69 -10.80 1.55 6.03
N ASP A 70 -9.88 0.66 5.68
CA ASP A 70 -8.93 0.04 6.61
C ASP A 70 -7.46 0.31 6.27
N PHE A 71 -7.19 0.99 5.15
CA PHE A 71 -5.86 1.38 4.70
C PHE A 71 -5.35 2.61 5.46
N ASP A 72 -5.33 2.56 6.79
CA ASP A 72 -4.86 3.62 7.69
C ASP A 72 -3.32 3.61 7.82
N VAL A 73 -2.65 3.66 6.68
CA VAL A 73 -1.18 3.62 6.55
C VAL A 73 -0.58 5.03 6.53
N VAL A 74 -1.02 5.85 7.47
CA VAL A 74 -0.73 7.30 7.58
C VAL A 74 0.76 7.63 7.48
N ASN A 75 1.62 6.73 7.94
CA ASN A 75 3.07 6.94 8.02
C ASN A 75 3.85 6.44 6.81
N ILE A 76 3.20 5.89 5.78
CA ILE A 76 3.87 5.50 4.55
C ILE A 76 4.36 6.76 3.81
N VAL A 77 5.67 6.81 3.61
CA VAL A 77 6.37 7.88 2.87
C VAL A 77 6.58 7.49 1.42
N VAL A 78 6.85 6.21 1.16
CA VAL A 78 7.08 5.67 -0.19
C VAL A 78 6.14 4.49 -0.42
N LEU A 79 5.33 4.59 -1.47
CA LEU A 79 4.49 3.52 -1.98
C LEU A 79 4.90 3.18 -3.41
N ASP A 80 5.42 1.98 -3.61
CA ASP A 80 5.82 1.47 -4.93
C ASP A 80 4.86 0.36 -5.38
N LEU A 81 4.05 0.67 -6.39
CA LEU A 81 3.07 -0.22 -7.00
C LEU A 81 3.48 -0.61 -8.42
N THR A 82 4.77 -0.59 -8.74
CA THR A 82 5.29 -0.95 -10.08
C THR A 82 4.66 -2.24 -10.60
N GLU A 83 4.24 -2.24 -11.86
CA GLU A 83 3.62 -3.37 -12.59
C GLU A 83 2.31 -3.92 -11.98
N SER A 84 1.63 -3.15 -11.13
CA SER A 84 0.36 -3.57 -10.55
C SER A 84 -0.78 -3.54 -11.56
N ILE A 85 -1.79 -4.38 -11.34
CA ILE A 85 -3.01 -4.41 -12.18
C ILE A 85 -4.04 -3.35 -11.77
N ILE A 86 -3.62 -2.40 -10.94
CA ILE A 86 -4.46 -1.37 -10.35
C ILE A 86 -5.17 -0.56 -11.44
N GLU A 87 -6.48 -0.41 -11.31
CA GLU A 87 -7.35 0.34 -12.22
C GLU A 87 -7.64 1.74 -11.65
N GLU A 88 -7.83 1.82 -10.34
CA GLU A 88 -8.09 3.05 -9.58
C GLU A 88 -7.22 3.06 -8.33
N PHE A 89 -6.64 4.20 -7.97
CA PHE A 89 -5.70 4.25 -6.83
C PHE A 89 -6.39 3.97 -5.48
N LEU A 90 -7.53 4.63 -5.22
CA LEU A 90 -8.43 4.31 -4.10
C LEU A 90 -9.77 3.82 -4.67
N GLY A 91 -10.30 2.73 -4.11
CA GLY A 91 -11.60 2.21 -4.54
C GLY A 91 -12.77 3.12 -4.16
N PRO A 92 -13.95 2.95 -4.78
CA PRO A 92 -15.16 3.70 -4.44
C PRO A 92 -15.52 3.45 -2.97
N SER A 93 -15.65 4.52 -2.20
CA SER A 93 -16.14 4.41 -0.84
C SER A 93 -17.65 4.26 -0.86
N VAL A 94 -18.12 3.03 -0.67
CA VAL A 94 -19.56 2.71 -0.67
C VAL A 94 -20.24 3.19 0.63
N THR A 95 -19.45 3.55 1.65
CA THR A 95 -19.95 3.82 3.01
C THR A 95 -19.46 5.13 3.65
N SER A 96 -18.50 5.85 3.07
CA SER A 96 -18.07 7.14 3.65
C SER A 96 -18.87 8.30 3.06
N SER A 97 -19.57 9.02 3.93
CA SER A 97 -20.15 10.34 3.64
C SER A 97 -19.11 11.43 3.31
N LEU A 98 -17.81 11.12 3.47
CA LEU A 98 -16.71 12.03 3.16
C LEU A 98 -16.42 12.05 1.65
N PRO A 99 -16.13 13.25 1.07
CA PRO A 99 -15.61 13.36 -0.28
C PRO A 99 -14.35 12.49 -0.42
N GLN A 100 -14.17 11.88 -1.60
CA GLN A 100 -13.02 11.01 -1.89
C GLN A 100 -11.70 11.71 -1.52
N GLU A 101 -11.62 13.02 -1.76
CA GLU A 101 -10.49 13.90 -1.43
C GLU A 101 -10.11 13.94 0.06
N ALA A 102 -11.09 13.93 0.96
CA ALA A 102 -10.84 13.92 2.40
C ALA A 102 -10.24 12.59 2.87
N ASN A 103 -10.61 11.48 2.22
CA ASN A 103 -10.01 10.17 2.47
C ASN A 103 -8.55 10.12 2.01
N TYR A 104 -8.22 10.72 0.85
CA TYR A 104 -6.84 10.82 0.37
C TYR A 104 -5.91 11.55 1.36
N SER A 105 -6.31 12.76 1.76
CA SER A 105 -5.51 13.62 2.64
C SER A 105 -5.23 12.95 3.99
N ARG A 106 -6.23 12.25 4.54
CA ARG A 106 -6.07 11.53 5.81
C ARG A 106 -5.17 10.30 5.67
N THR A 107 -5.44 9.44 4.68
CA THR A 107 -4.75 8.15 4.53
C THR A 107 -3.28 8.31 4.12
N PHE A 108 -2.98 9.27 3.25
CA PHE A 108 -1.65 9.44 2.65
C PHE A 108 -0.96 10.74 3.08
N SER A 109 -1.25 11.24 4.28
CA SER A 109 -0.72 12.52 4.77
C SER A 109 0.81 12.62 4.76
N GLN A 110 1.53 11.49 4.95
CA GLN A 110 2.99 11.44 4.93
C GLN A 110 3.58 10.97 3.58
N LEU A 111 2.74 10.62 2.60
CA LEU A 111 3.20 10.07 1.32
C LEU A 111 3.94 11.14 0.51
N LYS A 112 5.20 10.87 0.18
CA LYS A 112 6.08 11.75 -0.61
C LYS A 112 6.47 11.14 -1.96
N VAL A 113 6.37 9.83 -2.10
CA VAL A 113 6.73 9.15 -3.36
C VAL A 113 5.69 8.09 -3.64
N LEU A 114 5.06 8.21 -4.82
CA LEU A 114 4.16 7.20 -5.37
C LEU A 114 4.71 6.74 -6.71
N ILE A 115 5.09 5.47 -6.79
CA ILE A 115 5.63 4.85 -8.01
C ILE A 115 4.55 3.98 -8.63
N LEU A 116 4.17 4.29 -9.87
CA LEU A 116 3.13 3.61 -10.65
C LEU A 116 3.67 3.12 -12.00
N LYS A 117 4.97 2.85 -12.06
CA LYS A 117 5.67 2.43 -13.29
C LYS A 117 5.02 1.17 -13.87
N ASN A 118 4.72 1.21 -15.18
CA ASN A 118 4.15 0.08 -15.93
C ASN A 118 2.80 -0.46 -15.40
N CYS A 119 2.01 0.37 -14.71
CA CYS A 119 0.61 0.06 -14.34
C CYS A 119 -0.32 0.30 -15.54
N LYS A 120 -0.45 -0.69 -16.43
CA LYS A 120 -1.15 -0.54 -17.72
C LYS A 120 -2.66 -0.38 -17.63
N ASN A 121 -3.26 -0.80 -16.52
CA ASN A 121 -4.72 -0.78 -16.33
C ASN A 121 -5.23 0.50 -15.66
N LEU A 122 -4.33 1.41 -15.27
CA LEU A 122 -4.68 2.60 -14.50
C LEU A 122 -5.55 3.54 -15.34
N LYS A 123 -6.82 3.70 -14.95
CA LYS A 123 -7.81 4.52 -15.66
C LYS A 123 -7.69 5.99 -15.30
N SER A 124 -7.39 6.28 -14.03
CA SER A 124 -7.20 7.61 -13.52
C SER A 124 -6.05 7.64 -12.53
N THR A 125 -5.24 8.68 -12.60
CA THR A 125 -4.21 8.91 -11.58
C THR A 125 -4.82 9.64 -10.38
N PRO A 126 -4.39 9.35 -9.15
CA PRO A 126 -4.86 10.09 -7.99
C PRO A 126 -4.57 11.59 -8.16
N HIS A 127 -5.44 12.44 -7.63
CA HIS A 127 -5.21 13.89 -7.66
C HIS A 127 -4.02 14.24 -6.77
N PHE A 128 -2.82 14.29 -7.36
CA PHE A 128 -1.56 14.53 -6.65
C PHE A 128 -1.50 15.88 -5.91
N ARG A 129 -2.37 16.84 -6.25
CA ARG A 129 -2.55 18.08 -5.45
C ARG A 129 -2.98 17.80 -4.00
N LEU A 130 -3.61 16.65 -3.74
CA LEU A 130 -4.04 16.21 -2.41
C LEU A 130 -2.96 15.39 -1.69
N ILE A 131 -1.86 15.05 -2.37
CA ILE A 131 -0.70 14.35 -1.82
C ILE A 131 0.45 15.34 -1.93
N ALA A 132 0.51 16.30 -1.01
CA ALA A 132 1.24 17.56 -1.16
C ALA A 132 2.76 17.48 -1.37
N ASN A 133 3.35 16.28 -1.52
CA ASN A 133 4.78 16.08 -1.77
C ASN A 133 5.08 14.96 -2.78
N ALA A 134 4.08 14.39 -3.47
CA ALA A 134 4.29 13.24 -4.34
C ALA A 134 4.98 13.60 -5.66
N THR A 135 6.21 13.11 -5.86
CA THR A 135 6.84 13.07 -7.19
C THR A 135 6.42 11.78 -7.88
N LYS A 136 5.91 11.89 -9.12
CA LYS A 136 5.59 10.74 -9.97
C LYS A 136 6.87 10.24 -10.65
N LEU A 137 7.20 8.97 -10.44
CA LEU A 137 8.25 8.23 -11.15
C LEU A 137 7.66 7.00 -11.85
#